data_AF-A0AAU1C4J3-F1
#
_entry.id   AF-A0AAU1C4J3-F1
#
_cell.length_a   1.000
_cell.length_b   1.000
_cell.length_c   1.000
_cell.angle_alpha   90.00
_cell.angle_beta   90.00
_cell.angle_gamma   90.00
#
_symmetry.space_group_name_H-M   'P 1'
#
loop_
_entity.id
_entity.type
_entity.pdbx_description
1 polymer ?
#
loop_
_entity_poly.entity_id
_entity_poly.type
_entity_poly.pdbx_seq_one_letter_code
_entity_poly.pdbx_strand_id
1 'polypeptide(L)'
;MILVHVSNTWPQVLEGQLGSEDATLGSWFNISDAAMDEYGDVVLGIYENTVVSAFDVTGQPHRDDEGRVTFPGRPSTKWSHLIGTPNPGKPWGVRGMARPIQYLHTTVLVSGTVEVEDDGTARRAVVDGFTLVVDHMGTAVLSVPVGCKVTILTRAA
;
A
#
# COMPACT_ATOMS: atom_id res chain seq x y z
N MET A 1 -3.46 2.03 -7.98
CA MET A 1 -3.91 2.25 -6.60
C MET A 1 -3.66 3.67 -6.12
N ILE A 2 -4.60 4.21 -5.35
CA ILE A 2 -4.56 5.52 -4.71
C ILE A 2 -4.22 5.32 -3.23
N LEU A 3 -3.28 6.10 -2.70
CA LEU A 3 -2.94 6.11 -1.28
C LEU A 3 -3.46 7.42 -0.69
N VAL A 4 -4.20 7.32 0.39
CA VAL A 4 -4.83 8.47 1.05
C VAL A 4 -4.34 8.61 2.49
N HIS A 5 -3.98 9.83 2.87
CA HIS A 5 -3.48 10.14 4.19
C HIS A 5 -4.62 10.45 5.15
N VAL A 6 -4.97 9.47 5.98
CA VAL A 6 -6.13 9.52 6.90
C VAL A 6 -5.79 10.10 8.27
N SER A 7 -4.78 10.97 8.36
CA SER A 7 -4.31 11.56 9.63
C SER A 7 -5.41 12.19 10.50
N ASN A 8 -6.39 12.84 9.89
CA ASN A 8 -7.46 13.53 10.62
C ASN A 8 -8.65 12.62 10.98
N THR A 9 -8.89 11.57 10.19
CA THR A 9 -10.08 10.71 10.31
C THR A 9 -9.77 9.40 11.03
N TRP A 10 -8.54 8.89 10.94
CA TRP A 10 -8.16 7.62 11.57
C TRP A 10 -8.23 7.62 13.10
N PRO A 11 -7.91 8.71 13.83
CA PRO A 11 -8.17 8.75 15.28
C PRO A 11 -9.64 8.48 15.64
N GLN A 12 -10.59 8.96 14.84
CA GLN A 12 -12.02 8.69 15.04
C GLN A 12 -12.37 7.22 14.77
N VAL A 13 -11.66 6.55 13.84
CA VAL A 13 -11.80 5.11 13.61
C VAL A 13 -11.30 4.32 14.82
N LEU A 14 -10.14 4.71 15.39
CA LEU A 14 -9.60 4.08 16.61
C LEU A 14 -10.54 4.24 17.80
N GLU A 15 -11.28 5.35 17.87
CA GLU A 15 -12.29 5.63 18.89
C GLU A 15 -13.67 5.00 18.59
N GLY A 16 -13.83 4.33 17.44
CA GLY A 16 -15.08 3.70 17.02
C GLY A 16 -16.19 4.68 16.61
N GLN A 17 -15.85 5.95 16.36
CA GLN A 17 -16.77 7.00 15.96
C GLN A 17 -16.98 7.07 14.44
N LEU A 18 -16.04 6.52 13.67
CA LEU A 18 -16.06 6.52 12.20
C LEU A 18 -15.69 5.12 11.67
N GLY A 19 -16.32 4.69 10.59
CA GLY A 19 -15.91 3.47 9.90
C GLY A 19 -14.56 3.66 9.19
N SER A 20 -13.73 2.61 9.15
CA SER A 20 -12.50 2.63 8.35
C SER A 20 -12.76 2.84 6.86
N GLU A 21 -13.93 2.38 6.38
CA GLU A 21 -14.43 2.61 5.03
C GLU A 21 -14.67 4.10 4.78
N ASP A 22 -15.48 4.76 5.61
CA ASP A 22 -15.77 6.19 5.48
C ASP A 22 -14.49 7.04 5.56
N ALA A 23 -13.58 6.67 6.46
CA ALA A 23 -12.31 7.36 6.62
C ALA A 23 -11.40 7.24 5.39
N THR A 24 -11.47 6.13 4.65
CA THR A 24 -10.55 5.79 3.56
C THR A 24 -11.14 6.08 2.18
N LEU A 25 -12.42 5.83 1.99
CA LEU A 25 -13.10 5.95 0.71
C LEU A 25 -13.82 7.30 0.54
N GLY A 26 -14.03 8.04 1.63
CA GLY A 26 -14.87 9.24 1.64
C GLY A 26 -14.14 10.56 1.34
N SER A 27 -14.73 11.36 0.45
CA SER A 27 -14.57 12.83 0.39
C SER A 27 -13.12 13.34 0.19
N TRP A 28 -12.47 12.88 -0.87
CA TRP A 28 -11.09 13.27 -1.24
C TRP A 28 -11.04 14.38 -2.30
N PHE A 29 -10.33 15.47 -1.98
CA PHE A 29 -10.09 16.57 -2.91
C PHE A 29 -8.88 16.30 -3.83
N ASN A 30 -8.87 16.91 -5.02
CA ASN A 30 -7.71 16.98 -5.94
C ASN A 30 -7.27 15.66 -6.57
N ILE A 31 -8.21 14.74 -6.75
CA ILE A 31 -8.04 13.58 -7.62
C ILE A 31 -8.56 13.98 -8.99
N SER A 32 -7.75 13.84 -10.05
CA SER A 32 -8.19 14.06 -11.43
C SER A 32 -8.88 12.81 -11.99
N ASP A 33 -9.74 12.97 -12.99
CA ASP A 33 -10.42 11.84 -13.62
C ASP A 33 -9.42 10.85 -14.25
N ALA A 34 -8.37 11.37 -14.92
CA ALA A 34 -7.28 10.53 -15.42
C ALA A 34 -6.59 9.71 -14.33
N ALA A 35 -6.39 10.27 -13.13
CA ALA A 35 -5.79 9.53 -12.02
C ALA A 35 -6.76 8.49 -11.42
N MET A 36 -8.07 8.74 -11.45
CA MET A 36 -9.07 7.75 -11.07
C MET A 36 -9.09 6.59 -12.06
N ASP A 37 -9.03 6.86 -13.36
CA ASP A 37 -9.03 5.81 -14.38
C ASP A 37 -7.75 4.96 -14.31
N GLU A 38 -6.60 5.60 -14.08
CA GLU A 38 -5.30 4.93 -14.07
C GLU A 38 -5.00 4.21 -12.75
N TYR A 39 -5.42 4.76 -11.60
CA TYR A 39 -5.03 4.27 -10.28
C TYR A 39 -6.20 3.92 -9.36
N GLY A 40 -7.45 4.22 -9.72
CA GLY A 40 -8.63 4.10 -8.86
C GLY A 40 -9.19 2.69 -8.72
N ASP A 41 -8.37 1.66 -8.90
CA ASP A 41 -8.74 0.25 -8.72
C ASP A 41 -8.74 -0.18 -7.24
N VAL A 42 -7.86 0.44 -6.44
CA VAL A 42 -7.65 0.13 -5.03
C VAL A 42 -7.34 1.42 -4.28
N VAL A 43 -7.87 1.57 -3.07
CA VAL A 43 -7.54 2.67 -2.16
C VAL A 43 -6.91 2.12 -0.87
N LEU A 44 -5.74 2.65 -0.51
CA LEU A 44 -5.06 2.36 0.75
C LEU A 44 -5.14 3.56 1.69
N GLY A 45 -5.62 3.35 2.92
CA GLY A 45 -5.55 4.35 3.98
C GLY A 45 -4.19 4.27 4.68
N ILE A 46 -3.54 5.41 4.81
CA ILE A 46 -2.21 5.55 5.43
C ILE A 46 -2.33 6.46 6.65
N TYR A 47 -1.90 5.95 7.80
CA TYR A 47 -1.82 6.67 9.07
C TYR A 47 -0.44 6.44 9.68
N GLU A 48 0.24 7.50 10.12
CA GLU A 48 1.60 7.42 10.69
C GLU A 48 2.59 6.63 9.81
N ASN A 49 2.52 6.84 8.48
CA ASN A 49 3.31 6.11 7.47
C ASN A 49 3.17 4.57 7.52
N THR A 50 2.04 4.10 8.02
CA THR A 50 1.66 2.68 8.04
C THR A 50 0.36 2.51 7.26
N VAL A 51 0.24 1.43 6.50
CA VAL A 51 -1.03 1.07 5.85
C VAL A 51 -1.99 0.59 6.93
N VAL A 52 -3.15 1.22 7.04
CA VAL A 52 -4.14 0.92 8.09
C VAL A 52 -5.47 0.39 7.53
N SER A 53 -5.69 0.55 6.23
CA SER A 53 -6.84 0.00 5.54
C SER A 53 -6.52 -0.27 4.06
N ALA A 54 -7.23 -1.22 3.47
CA ALA A 54 -7.11 -1.57 2.05
C ALA A 54 -8.49 -1.94 1.49
N PHE A 55 -8.93 -1.23 0.44
CA PHE A 55 -10.23 -1.40 -0.19
C PHE A 55 -10.09 -1.56 -1.70
N ASP A 56 -10.82 -2.52 -2.27
CA ASP A 56 -11.02 -2.61 -3.72
C ASP A 56 -12.17 -1.69 -4.12
N VAL A 57 -11.99 -0.90 -5.18
CA VAL A 57 -13.05 -0.06 -5.74
C VAL A 57 -13.95 -0.91 -6.62
N THR A 58 -15.25 -0.92 -6.34
CA THR A 58 -16.20 -1.85 -6.96
C THR A 58 -17.13 -1.20 -7.98
N GLY A 59 -17.02 0.12 -8.18
CA GLY A 59 -17.89 0.87 -9.08
C GLY A 59 -17.27 2.21 -9.47
N GLN A 60 -18.05 3.01 -10.19
CA GLN A 60 -17.62 4.35 -10.63
C GLN A 60 -17.53 5.30 -9.43
N PRO A 61 -16.38 5.97 -9.19
CA PRO A 61 -16.26 7.00 -8.17
C PRO A 61 -17.27 8.14 -8.39
N HIS A 62 -17.79 8.70 -7.30
CA HIS A 62 -18.69 9.83 -7.34
C HIS A 62 -17.94 11.12 -7.00
N ARG A 63 -18.15 12.18 -7.80
CA ARG A 63 -17.65 13.52 -7.49
C ARG A 63 -18.82 14.43 -7.12
N ASP A 64 -18.70 15.10 -5.98
CA ASP A 64 -19.69 16.09 -5.53
C ASP A 64 -19.47 17.47 -6.17
N ASP A 65 -20.38 18.41 -5.87
CA ASP A 65 -20.34 19.78 -6.39
C ASP A 65 -19.12 20.58 -5.90
N GLU A 66 -18.49 20.16 -4.80
CA GLU A 66 -17.23 20.75 -4.27
C GLU A 66 -15.99 20.13 -4.94
N GLY A 67 -16.18 19.16 -5.84
CA GLY A 67 -15.12 18.47 -6.54
C GLY A 67 -14.44 17.37 -5.72
N ARG A 68 -14.99 16.98 -4.56
CA ARG A 68 -14.48 15.87 -3.74
C ARG A 68 -14.99 14.54 -4.28
N VAL A 69 -14.11 13.55 -4.21
CA VAL A 69 -14.35 12.21 -4.75
C VAL A 69 -14.61 11.23 -3.63
N THR A 70 -15.65 10.42 -3.79
CA THR A 70 -15.95 9.26 -2.94
C THR A 70 -15.89 7.98 -3.77
N PHE A 71 -15.28 6.95 -3.22
CA PHE A 71 -15.09 5.67 -3.89
C PHE A 71 -16.09 4.63 -3.36
N PRO A 72 -16.94 4.01 -4.20
CA PRO A 72 -17.66 2.81 -3.78
C PRO A 72 -16.67 1.64 -3.68
N GLY A 73 -16.65 0.94 -2.56
CA GLY A 73 -15.67 -0.13 -2.38
C GLY A 73 -16.04 -1.16 -1.33
N ARG A 74 -15.13 -2.10 -1.14
CA ARG A 74 -15.21 -3.15 -0.11
C ARG A 74 -13.81 -3.51 0.39
N PRO A 75 -13.66 -4.08 1.59
CA PRO A 75 -12.36 -4.51 2.07
C PRO A 75 -11.65 -5.43 1.07
N SER A 76 -10.40 -5.12 0.75
CA SER A 76 -9.63 -5.87 -0.25
C SER A 76 -9.09 -7.18 0.33
N THR A 77 -9.51 -8.32 -0.21
CA THR A 77 -8.87 -9.60 0.11
C THR A 77 -7.48 -9.68 -0.48
N LYS A 78 -7.29 -9.11 -1.68
CA LYS A 78 -6.01 -9.19 -2.41
C LYS A 78 -4.91 -8.45 -1.66
N TRP A 79 -5.20 -7.25 -1.17
CA TRP A 79 -4.24 -6.31 -0.59
C TRP A 79 -4.32 -6.18 0.93
N SER A 80 -5.20 -6.95 1.60
CA SER A 80 -5.30 -7.02 3.08
C SER A 80 -3.95 -7.25 3.78
N HIS A 81 -3.07 -8.04 3.16
CA HIS A 81 -1.74 -8.33 3.68
C HIS A 81 -0.81 -7.11 3.80
N LEU A 82 -1.17 -5.96 3.20
CA LEU A 82 -0.43 -4.71 3.38
C LEU A 82 -0.80 -4.01 4.68
N ILE A 83 -1.94 -4.31 5.30
CA ILE A 83 -2.33 -3.66 6.55
C ILE A 83 -1.29 -3.97 7.65
N GLY A 84 -0.77 -2.92 8.28
CA GLY A 84 0.33 -2.97 9.25
C GLY A 84 1.73 -2.85 8.64
N THR A 85 1.87 -2.79 7.31
CA THR A 85 3.17 -2.55 6.66
C THR A 85 3.50 -1.07 6.57
N PRO A 86 4.79 -0.72 6.39
CA PRO A 86 5.16 0.63 5.99
C PRO A 86 4.41 1.10 4.74
N ASN A 87 4.21 2.42 4.65
CA ASN A 87 3.67 3.12 3.49
C ASN A 87 4.49 2.77 2.23
N PRO A 88 3.88 2.17 1.20
CA PRO A 88 4.60 1.81 -0.02
C PRO A 88 4.85 2.98 -0.98
N GLY A 89 4.26 4.15 -0.71
CA GLY A 89 4.55 5.40 -1.39
C GLY A 89 5.69 6.18 -0.73
N LYS A 90 5.75 7.48 -1.01
CA LYS A 90 6.70 8.38 -0.33
C LYS A 90 6.21 8.65 1.10
N PRO A 91 7.09 8.73 2.11
CA PRO A 91 6.67 9.03 3.48
C PRO A 91 6.02 10.42 3.60
N TRP A 92 4.82 10.49 4.20
CA TRP A 92 4.22 11.76 4.61
C TRP A 92 4.98 12.37 5.79
N GLY A 93 4.94 13.71 5.91
CA GLY A 93 5.67 14.46 6.95
C GLY A 93 7.07 14.92 6.52
N VAL A 94 7.52 14.57 5.31
CA VAL A 94 8.73 15.16 4.71
C VAL A 94 8.44 16.57 4.20
N ARG A 95 9.36 17.50 4.44
CA ARG A 95 9.24 18.92 4.07
C ARG A 95 8.86 19.06 2.57
N GLY A 96 7.73 19.71 2.29
CA GLY A 96 7.21 19.91 0.93
C GLY A 96 6.10 18.95 0.49
N MET A 97 5.78 17.91 1.27
CA MET A 97 4.67 16.99 0.97
C MET A 97 3.39 17.40 1.70
N ALA A 98 2.64 18.35 1.11
CA ALA A 98 1.39 18.87 1.68
C ALA A 98 0.12 18.15 1.19
N ARG A 99 0.22 17.27 0.19
CA ARG A 99 -0.94 16.63 -0.44
C ARG A 99 -1.36 15.36 0.31
N PRO A 100 -2.65 15.17 0.63
CA PRO A 100 -3.12 13.98 1.33
C PRO A 100 -3.27 12.76 0.41
N ILE A 101 -2.80 12.81 -0.83
CA ILE A 101 -3.01 11.77 -1.84
C ILE A 101 -1.70 11.49 -2.58
N GLN A 102 -1.42 10.22 -2.80
CA GLN A 102 -0.36 9.72 -3.67
C GLN A 102 -0.91 8.65 -4.62
N TYR A 103 -0.25 8.51 -5.76
CA TYR A 103 -0.59 7.52 -6.78
C TYR A 103 0.53 6.49 -6.86
N LEU A 104 0.17 5.21 -6.87
CA LEU A 104 1.12 4.11 -6.96
C LEU A 104 0.62 3.09 -7.97
N HIS A 105 1.47 2.75 -8.94
CA HIS A 105 1.23 1.58 -9.76
C HIS A 105 1.39 0.33 -8.89
N THR A 106 0.39 -0.54 -8.92
CA THR A 106 0.39 -1.81 -8.16
C THR A 106 1.59 -2.69 -8.52
N THR A 107 2.17 -2.51 -9.71
CA THR A 107 3.41 -3.17 -10.14
C THR A 107 4.55 -2.94 -9.15
N VAL A 108 4.68 -1.78 -8.52
CA VAL A 108 5.75 -1.50 -7.54
C VAL A 108 5.68 -2.44 -6.33
N LEU A 109 4.50 -2.96 -6.01
CA LEU A 109 4.28 -3.87 -4.89
C LEU A 109 4.48 -5.35 -5.24
N VAL A 110 4.41 -5.70 -6.52
CA VAL A 110 4.46 -7.10 -6.98
C VAL A 110 5.64 -7.38 -7.90
N SER A 111 6.32 -6.34 -8.37
CA SER A 111 7.41 -6.40 -9.33
C SER A 111 8.42 -5.31 -9.04
N GLY A 112 9.67 -5.71 -8.90
CA GLY A 112 10.82 -4.85 -8.74
C GLY A 112 12.04 -5.64 -9.15
N THR A 113 13.05 -4.95 -9.68
CA THR A 113 14.31 -5.56 -10.06
C THR A 113 15.39 -4.99 -9.16
N VAL A 114 15.91 -5.83 -8.28
CA VAL A 114 17.23 -5.65 -7.67
C VAL A 114 18.22 -6.39 -8.56
N GLU A 115 19.48 -5.97 -8.60
CA GLU A 115 20.52 -6.78 -9.24
C GLU A 115 20.50 -8.18 -8.61
N VAL A 116 20.34 -9.18 -9.49
CA VAL A 116 20.25 -10.58 -9.10
C VAL A 116 21.46 -11.28 -9.68
N GLU A 117 22.20 -11.97 -8.83
CA GLU A 117 23.23 -12.89 -9.26
C GLU A 117 22.58 -14.25 -9.50
N ASP A 118 22.72 -14.75 -10.73
CA ASP A 118 22.18 -16.04 -11.17
C ASP A 118 23.36 -16.93 -11.58
N ASP A 119 23.56 -18.02 -10.85
CA ASP A 119 24.62 -19.00 -11.12
C ASP A 119 24.10 -20.22 -11.91
N GLY A 120 22.85 -20.18 -12.38
CA GLY A 120 22.18 -21.28 -13.08
C GLY A 120 21.54 -22.32 -12.16
N THR A 121 21.80 -22.27 -10.85
CA THR A 121 21.22 -23.19 -9.86
C THR A 121 20.33 -22.48 -8.85
N ALA A 122 20.65 -21.22 -8.56
CA ALA A 122 19.88 -20.34 -7.70
C ALA A 122 20.00 -18.89 -8.14
N ARG A 123 18.98 -18.11 -7.79
CA ARG A 123 18.95 -16.66 -7.96
C ARG A 123 19.10 -15.99 -6.60
N ARG A 124 20.06 -15.08 -6.48
CA ARG A 124 20.37 -14.36 -5.25
C ARG A 124 20.19 -12.85 -5.43
N ALA A 125 19.44 -12.23 -4.54
CA ALA A 125 19.35 -10.78 -4.41
C ALA A 125 19.79 -10.34 -3.01
N VAL A 126 20.50 -9.22 -2.93
CA VAL A 126 20.94 -8.62 -1.66
C VAL A 126 20.36 -7.21 -1.55
N VAL A 127 19.67 -6.92 -0.45
CA VAL A 127 19.11 -5.60 -0.12
C VAL A 127 19.53 -5.25 1.30
N ASP A 128 20.38 -4.23 1.47
CA ASP A 128 20.87 -3.76 2.77
C ASP A 128 21.39 -4.88 3.69
N GLY A 129 22.05 -5.89 3.10
CA GLY A 129 22.59 -7.05 3.81
C GLY A 129 21.61 -8.19 4.06
N PHE A 130 20.32 -8.01 3.77
CA PHE A 130 19.36 -9.11 3.68
C PHE A 130 19.57 -9.84 2.36
N THR A 131 19.66 -11.17 2.41
CA THR A 131 19.89 -11.98 1.21
C THR A 131 18.70 -12.90 0.98
N LEU A 132 18.07 -12.79 -0.18
CA LEU A 132 17.07 -13.76 -0.64
C LEU A 132 17.69 -14.65 -1.71
N VAL A 133 17.68 -15.96 -1.48
CA VAL A 133 18.10 -16.97 -2.46
C VAL A 133 16.88 -17.80 -2.84
N VAL A 134 16.59 -17.94 -4.12
CA VAL A 134 15.54 -18.84 -4.64
C VAL A 134 16.20 -19.86 -5.56
N ASP A 135 16.13 -21.13 -5.18
CA ASP A 135 16.69 -22.21 -5.99
C ASP A 135 15.78 -22.59 -7.18
N HIS A 136 16.31 -23.41 -8.08
CA HIS A 136 15.57 -23.95 -9.24
C HIS A 136 14.39 -24.86 -8.88
N MET A 137 14.28 -25.32 -7.63
CA MET A 137 13.14 -26.08 -7.11
C MET A 137 12.04 -25.17 -6.53
N GLY A 138 12.28 -23.87 -6.45
CA GLY A 138 11.36 -22.89 -5.88
C GLY A 138 11.47 -22.71 -4.37
N THR A 139 12.51 -23.27 -3.72
CA THR A 139 12.78 -23.04 -2.30
C THR A 139 13.37 -21.64 -2.13
N ALA A 140 12.74 -20.84 -1.28
CA ALA A 140 13.25 -19.51 -0.91
C ALA A 140 13.93 -19.55 0.46
N VAL A 141 15.17 -19.06 0.54
CA VAL A 141 15.93 -18.89 1.78
C VAL A 141 16.20 -17.40 1.98
N LEU A 142 15.74 -16.86 3.10
CA LEU A 142 16.00 -15.49 3.52
C LEU A 142 17.03 -15.47 4.65
N SER A 143 18.20 -14.88 4.39
CA SER A 143 19.21 -14.60 5.40
C SER A 143 19.05 -13.18 5.94
N VAL A 144 19.05 -13.06 7.27
CA VAL A 144 18.79 -11.82 8.00
C VAL A 144 20.05 -11.40 8.75
N PRO A 145 20.53 -10.14 8.61
CA PRO A 145 21.66 -9.67 9.40
C PRO A 145 21.42 -9.79 10.91
N VAL A 146 22.49 -10.01 11.67
CA VAL A 146 22.42 -10.11 13.13
C VAL A 146 21.81 -8.83 13.72
N GLY A 147 20.80 -8.99 14.58
CA GLY A 147 20.11 -7.87 15.24
C GLY A 147 18.98 -7.25 14.41
N CYS A 148 18.81 -7.65 13.15
CA CYS A 148 17.69 -7.21 12.32
C CYS A 148 16.44 -8.08 12.55
N LYS A 149 15.28 -7.56 12.13
CA LYS A 149 13.99 -8.24 12.21
C LYS A 149 13.43 -8.43 10.81
N VAL A 150 12.74 -9.56 10.62
CA VAL A 150 11.88 -9.80 9.46
C VAL A 150 10.46 -9.98 9.95
N THR A 151 9.53 -9.31 9.28
CA THR A 151 8.09 -9.52 9.47
C THR A 151 7.58 -10.30 8.27
N ILE A 152 7.09 -11.52 8.50
CA ILE A 152 6.47 -12.35 7.46
C ILE A 152 4.95 -12.17 7.57
N LEU A 153 4.34 -11.70 6.49
CA LEU A 153 2.89 -11.52 6.40
C LEU A 153 2.33 -12.62 5.51
N THR A 154 1.67 -13.59 6.12
CA THR A 154 0.91 -14.62 5.41
C THR A 154 -0.54 -14.17 5.33
N ARG A 155 -1.25 -14.49 4.22
CA ARG A 155 -2.71 -14.36 4.22
C ARG A 155 -3.29 -15.17 5.38
N ALA A 156 -4.20 -14.57 6.15
CA ALA A 156 -5.09 -15.35 6.98
C ALA A 156 -5.92 -16.26 6.06
N ALA A 157 -5.99 -17.55 6.41
CA ALA A 157 -6.80 -18.55 5.71
C ALA A 157 -8.29 -18.23 5.83
#